data_AF-A0A660W5R4-F1
#
_entry.id   AF-A0A660W5R4-F1
#
_cell.length_a   1.000
_cell.length_b   1.000
_cell.length_c   1.000
_cell.angle_alpha   90.00
_cell.angle_beta   90.00
_cell.angle_gamma   90.00
#
_symmetry.space_group_name_H-M   'P 1'
#
loop_
_entity.id
_entity.type
_entity.pdbx_description
1 polymer ?
#
loop_
_entity_poly.entity_id
_entity_poly.type
_entity_poly.pdbx_seq_one_letter_code
_entity_poly.pdbx_strand_id
1 'polypeptide(L)' 'MAKALGGGVAIGAMMASEEVAASLVPGKHASTFGGNCLACAAAVAVIKTIEEDELLENTVRLGQYTKDKLEQLKQK' A
#
# COMPACT_ATOMS: atom_id res chain seq x y z
N MET A 1 -2.63 1.42 6.52
CA MET A 1 -1.80 1.50 5.30
C MET A 1 -0.96 2.77 5.32
N ALA A 2 0.25 2.73 4.75
CA ALA A 2 1.21 3.83 4.62
C ALA A 2 2.31 3.40 3.62
N LYS A 3 3.58 3.81 3.80
CA LYS A 3 4.74 3.34 3.03
C LYS A 3 4.49 3.41 1.51
N ALA A 4 4.40 2.24 0.85
CA ALA A 4 4.20 2.12 -0.58
C ALA A 4 2.95 2.85 -1.08
N LEU A 5 1.91 3.00 -0.23
CA LEU A 5 0.68 3.72 -0.56
C LEU A 5 0.95 5.10 -1.16
N GLY A 6 1.93 5.84 -0.65
CA GLY A 6 2.21 7.20 -1.11
C GLY A 6 3.25 7.31 -2.22
N GLY A 7 3.89 6.21 -2.63
CA GLY A 7 4.95 6.25 -3.65
C GLY A 7 6.11 7.18 -3.29
N GLY A 8 6.37 7.38 -1.99
CA GLY A 8 7.35 8.35 -1.48
C GLY A 8 6.74 9.61 -0.86
N VAL A 9 5.48 9.93 -1.14
CA VAL A 9 4.73 11.02 -0.49
C VAL A 9 4.16 10.55 0.84
N ALA A 10 4.20 11.40 1.87
CA ALA A 10 3.70 11.05 3.20
C ALA A 10 2.17 10.90 3.22
N ILE A 11 1.70 9.66 3.40
CA ILE A 11 0.28 9.33 3.58
C ILE A 11 0.10 8.13 4.52
N GLY A 12 -0.98 8.17 5.30
CA GLY A 12 -1.49 7.04 6.06
C GLY A 12 -2.99 6.91 5.87
N ALA A 13 -3.49 5.68 5.88
CA ALA A 13 -4.91 5.37 5.77
C ALA A 13 -5.29 4.24 6.73
N MET A 14 -6.46 4.35 7.34
CA MET A 14 -7.08 3.28 8.14
C MET A 14 -8.34 2.82 7.42
N MET A 15 -8.52 1.51 7.30
CA MET A 15 -9.74 0.91 6.76
C MET A 15 -10.44 0.16 7.87
N ALA A 16 -11.76 0.28 7.94
CA ALA A 16 -12.61 -0.38 8.91
C ALA A 16 -13.92 -0.82 8.23
N SER A 17 -14.59 -1.83 8.78
CA SER A 17 -15.96 -2.13 8.39
C SER A 17 -16.89 -0.98 8.76
N GLU A 18 -18.05 -0.90 8.11
CA GLU A 18 -19.04 0.14 8.37
C GLU A 18 -19.47 0.17 9.85
N GLU A 19 -19.72 -1.00 10.45
CA GLU A 19 -20.07 -1.15 11.86
C GLU A 19 -19.02 -0.52 12.80
N VAL A 20 -17.74 -0.76 12.53
CA VAL A 20 -16.64 -0.21 13.35
C VAL A 20 -16.44 1.27 13.04
N ALA A 21 -16.54 1.67 11.77
CA ALA A 21 -16.39 3.06 11.35
C ALA A 21 -17.48 3.97 11.92
N ALA A 22 -18.70 3.44 12.15
CA ALA A 22 -19.79 4.18 12.80
C ALA A 22 -19.42 4.69 14.20
N SER A 23 -18.48 4.03 14.88
CA SER A 23 -17.97 4.50 16.17
C SER A 23 -17.05 5.72 16.08
N LEU A 24 -16.50 6.04 14.91
CA LEU A 24 -15.57 7.16 14.64
C LEU A 24 -16.34 8.46 14.35
N VAL A 25 -17.12 8.90 15.33
CA VAL A 25 -17.87 10.17 15.27
C VAL A 25 -16.93 11.40 15.25
N PRO A 26 -17.40 12.58 14.83
CA PRO A 26 -16.59 13.79 14.76
C PRO A 26 -15.81 14.08 16.05
N GLY A 27 -14.52 14.39 15.90
CA GLY A 27 -13.61 14.69 17.02
C GLY A 27 -12.85 13.48 17.59
N LYS A 28 -13.20 12.23 17.23
CA LYS A 28 -12.49 11.04 17.74
C LYS A 28 -11.16 10.75 17.04
N HIS A 29 -11.06 11.11 15.77
CA HIS A 29 -9.84 10.91 14.99
C HIS A 29 -9.76 11.99 13.91
N ALA A 30 -8.64 12.70 13.87
CA ALA A 30 -8.39 13.74 12.88
C ALA A 30 -6.88 13.94 12.72
N SER A 31 -6.50 14.54 11.61
CA SER A 31 -5.12 14.96 11.36
C SER A 31 -5.15 16.23 10.52
N THR A 32 -4.35 17.23 10.90
CA THR A 32 -4.25 18.50 10.18
C THR A 32 -3.74 18.32 8.75
N PHE A 33 -2.81 17.39 8.54
CA PHE A 33 -2.20 17.13 7.23
C PHE A 33 -2.70 15.83 6.57
N GLY A 34 -3.48 15.03 7.29
CA GLY A 34 -4.01 13.76 6.79
C GLY A 34 -5.01 13.98 5.66
N GLY A 35 -4.95 13.13 4.63
CA GLY A 35 -5.88 13.21 3.49
C GLY A 35 -5.70 14.43 2.59
N ASN A 36 -4.54 15.11 2.66
CA ASN A 36 -4.27 16.25 1.77
C ASN A 36 -4.28 15.84 0.29
N CYS A 37 -4.66 16.77 -0.60
CA CYS A 37 -4.90 16.49 -2.01
C CYS A 37 -3.67 15.94 -2.75
N LEU A 38 -2.47 16.45 -2.44
CA LEU A 38 -1.23 15.99 -3.05
C LEU A 38 -0.95 14.51 -2.71
N ALA A 39 -1.05 14.18 -1.43
CA ALA A 39 -0.83 12.81 -0.94
C ALA A 39 -1.88 11.84 -1.50
N CYS A 40 -3.16 12.24 -1.56
CA CYS A 40 -4.21 11.42 -2.15
C CYS A 40 -4.01 11.22 -3.67
N ALA A 41 -3.59 12.25 -4.40
CA ALA A 41 -3.30 12.13 -5.83
C ALA A 41 -2.13 11.16 -6.10
N ALA A 42 -1.06 11.23 -5.30
CA ALA A 42 0.05 10.29 -5.37
C ALA A 42 -0.41 8.85 -5.08
N ALA A 43 -1.26 8.66 -4.06
CA ALA A 43 -1.77 7.34 -3.71
C ALA A 43 -2.67 6.73 -4.79
N VAL A 44 -3.53 7.54 -5.42
CA VAL A 44 -4.33 7.09 -6.57
C VAL A 44 -3.43 6.69 -7.73
N ALA A 45 -2.41 7.49 -8.06
CA ALA A 45 -1.46 7.16 -9.12
C ALA A 45 -0.73 5.84 -8.83
N VAL A 46 -0.26 5.62 -7.60
CA VAL A 46 0.38 4.37 -7.19
C VAL A 46 -0.53 3.17 -7.38
N ILE A 47 -1.79 3.24 -6.91
CA ILE A 47 -2.73 2.12 -7.03
C ILE A 47 -3.00 1.83 -8.51
N LYS A 48 -3.21 2.85 -9.33
CA LYS A 48 -3.36 2.68 -10.77
C LYS A 48 -2.15 2.03 -11.41
N THR A 49 -0.93 2.45 -11.09
CA THR A 49 0.29 1.81 -11.59
C THR A 49 0.38 0.34 -11.17
N ILE A 50 -0.02 -0.01 -9.93
CA ILE A 50 -0.06 -1.41 -9.50
C ILE A 50 -0.98 -2.25 -10.39
N GLU A 51 -2.14 -1.71 -10.76
CA GLU A 51 -3.13 -2.38 -11.61
C GLU A 51 -2.72 -2.40 -13.09
N GLU A 52 -2.34 -1.26 -13.65
CA GLU A 52 -2.02 -1.06 -15.07
C GLU A 52 -0.74 -1.80 -15.49
N ASP A 53 0.27 -1.86 -14.62
CA ASP A 53 1.55 -2.51 -14.91
C ASP A 53 1.62 -3.96 -14.42
N GLU A 54 0.50 -4.55 -13.95
CA GLU A 54 0.42 -5.94 -13.46
C GLU A 54 1.50 -6.26 -12.41
N LEU A 55 1.70 -5.32 -11.47
CA LEU A 55 2.82 -5.39 -10.53
C LEU A 55 2.67 -6.55 -9.53
N LEU A 56 1.44 -7.00 -9.25
CA LEU A 56 1.19 -8.13 -8.37
C LEU A 56 1.69 -9.44 -9.01
N GLU A 57 1.34 -9.68 -10.27
CA GLU A 57 1.76 -10.82 -11.07
C GLU A 57 3.29 -10.85 -11.19
N ASN A 58 3.88 -9.70 -11.50
CA ASN A 58 5.32 -9.56 -11.55
C ASN A 58 5.98 -9.88 -10.19
N THR A 59 5.40 -9.43 -9.09
CA THR A 59 5.90 -9.71 -7.73
C THR A 59 5.86 -11.20 -7.41
N VAL A 60 4.79 -11.92 -7.78
CA VAL A 60 4.71 -13.38 -7.59
C VAL A 60 5.81 -14.08 -8.39
N ARG A 61 5.98 -13.73 -9.67
CA ARG A 61 7.00 -14.31 -10.55
C ARG A 61 8.42 -14.09 -10.02
N LEU A 62 8.75 -12.84 -9.66
CA LEU A 62 10.07 -12.49 -9.14
C LEU A 62 10.34 -13.09 -7.76
N GLY A 63 9.30 -13.17 -6.91
CA GLY A 63 9.38 -13.83 -5.60
C GLY A 63 9.75 -15.30 -5.74
N GLN A 64 9.09 -16.02 -6.65
CA GLN A 64 9.41 -17.43 -6.92
C GLN A 64 10.82 -17.60 -7.47
N TYR A 65 11.19 -16.82 -8.49
CA TYR A 65 12.55 -16.84 -9.05
C TYR A 65 13.62 -16.62 -7.96
N THR A 66 13.42 -15.61 -7.10
CA THR A 66 14.37 -15.28 -6.03
C THR A 66 14.48 -16.43 -5.03
N LYS A 67 13.35 -17.01 -4.62
CA LYS A 67 13.33 -18.16 -3.72
C LYS A 67 14.10 -19.35 -4.30
N ASP A 68 13.87 -19.70 -5.56
CA ASP A 68 14.54 -20.82 -6.23
C ASP A 68 16.05 -20.61 -6.29
N LYS A 69 16.51 -19.38 -6.53
CA LYS A 69 17.93 -19.04 -6.52
C LYS A 69 18.55 -19.14 -5.13
N LEU A 70 17.83 -18.74 -4.09
CA LEU A 70 18.30 -18.86 -2.72
C LEU A 70 18.40 -20.33 -2.29
N GLU A 71 17.45 -21.18 -2.69
CA GLU A 71 17.52 -22.63 -2.42
C GLU A 71 18.69 -23.30 -3.15
N GLN A 72 18.98 -22.89 -4.39
CA GLN A 72 20.18 -23.36 -5.11
C GLN A 72 21.47 -22.93 -4.42
N LEU A 73 21.52 -21.72 -3.87
CA LEU A 73 22.69 -21.24 -3.13
C LEU A 73 22.91 -22.01 -1.83
N LYS A 74 21.84 -22.38 -1.13
CA LYS A 74 21.90 -23.18 0.10
C LYS A 74 22.49 -24.59 -0.12
N GLN A 75 22.36 -25.12 -1.34
CA GLN A 75 22.86 -26.45 -1.71
C GLN A 75 24.34 -26.44 -2.14
N LYS A 76 24.97 -25.26 -2.21
CA LYS A 76 26.41 -25.10 -2.44
C LYS A 76 27.15 -24.94 -1.12
#